data_AF-V5GZI6-F1
#
_entry.id   AF-V5GZI6-F1
#
_cell.length_a   1.000
_cell.length_b   1.000
_cell.length_c   1.000
_cell.angle_alpha   90.00
_cell.angle_beta   90.00
_cell.angle_gamma   90.00
#
_symmetry.space_group_name_H-M   'P 1'
#
loop_
_entity.id
_entity.type
_entity.pdbx_description
1 polymer ?
#
loop_
_entity_poly.entity_id
_entity_poly.type
_entity_poly.pdbx_seq_one_letter_code
_entity_poly.pdbx_strand_id
1 'polypeptide(L)'
;DAVLPVEEKEKEVELPLLTEAQLKLVEHAYRGDPNEILARKFNLNVSRRDLQTLAGLNWLNDEVINFYMNLIIERGKDSKWPKSYAFNTFFYTKLLKDGPQSLRRWTKRV
;
A
#
# COMPACT_ATOMS: atom_id res chain seq x y z
N ASP A 1 -8.36 -43.16 -5.73
CA ASP A 1 -7.20 -42.39 -5.23
C ASP A 1 -7.57 -40.93 -5.01
N ALA A 2 -7.76 -40.54 -3.76
CA ALA A 2 -7.94 -39.13 -3.39
C ALA A 2 -6.55 -38.51 -3.24
N VAL A 3 -6.20 -37.58 -4.14
CA VAL A 3 -4.97 -36.80 -4.04
C VAL A 3 -5.16 -35.80 -2.92
N LEU A 4 -4.48 -36.02 -1.78
CA LEU A 4 -4.40 -35.04 -0.71
C LEU A 4 -3.68 -33.78 -1.24
N PRO A 5 -4.14 -32.55 -0.88
CA PRO A 5 -3.41 -31.34 -1.23
C PRO A 5 -2.00 -31.43 -0.70
N VAL A 6 -1.02 -31.27 -1.58
CA VAL A 6 0.38 -31.16 -1.18
C VAL A 6 0.49 -29.89 -0.34
N GLU A 7 0.76 -30.03 0.97
CA GLU A 7 1.15 -28.88 1.80
C GLU A 7 2.45 -28.31 1.21
N GLU A 8 2.32 -27.24 0.45
CA GLU A 8 3.46 -26.42 0.06
C GLU A 8 4.05 -25.83 1.33
N LYS A 9 5.18 -26.39 1.80
CA LYS A 9 5.96 -25.77 2.87
C LYS A 9 6.35 -24.38 2.43
N GLU A 10 5.75 -23.36 3.04
CA GLU A 10 6.14 -21.97 2.87
C GLU A 10 7.64 -21.86 3.14
N LYS A 11 8.42 -21.51 2.11
CA LYS A 11 9.84 -21.21 2.31
C LYS A 11 9.91 -19.98 3.19
N GLU A 12 10.56 -20.08 4.35
CA GLU A 12 10.92 -18.91 5.15
C GLU A 12 11.76 -17.97 4.29
N VAL A 13 11.14 -16.90 3.81
CA VAL A 13 11.84 -15.83 3.10
C VAL A 13 12.43 -14.91 4.15
N GLU A 14 13.76 -14.87 4.25
CA GLU A 14 14.45 -13.92 5.11
C GLU A 14 14.13 -12.49 4.67
N LEU A 15 13.49 -11.72 5.56
CA LEU A 15 13.17 -10.32 5.30
C LEU A 15 14.45 -9.46 5.42
N PRO A 16 14.63 -8.44 4.56
CA PRO A 16 15.79 -7.57 4.64
C PRO A 16 15.79 -6.80 5.96
N LEU A 17 16.92 -6.84 6.66
CA LEU A 17 17.14 -6.03 7.86
C LEU A 17 17.29 -4.56 7.48
N LEU A 18 16.75 -3.68 8.34
CA LEU A 18 16.93 -2.24 8.19
C LEU A 18 18.32 -1.85 8.71
N THR A 19 19.04 -1.05 7.92
CA THR A 19 20.29 -0.41 8.35
C THR A 19 20.03 0.63 9.45
N GLU A 20 21.06 0.97 10.22
CA GLU A 20 20.94 2.00 11.27
C GLU A 20 20.45 3.36 10.73
N ALA A 21 20.87 3.73 9.52
CA ALA A 21 20.41 4.94 8.86
C ALA A 21 18.91 4.88 8.55
N GLN A 22 18.41 3.73 8.09
CA GLN A 22 16.99 3.53 7.82
C GLN A 22 16.17 3.52 9.12
N LEU A 23 16.68 2.91 10.19
CA LEU A 23 16.02 2.95 11.50
C LEU A 23 15.88 4.38 12.03
N LYS A 24 16.93 5.20 11.89
CA LYS A 24 16.88 6.64 12.25
C LYS A 24 15.83 7.40 11.43
N LEU A 25 15.68 7.09 10.15
CA LEU A 25 14.63 7.68 9.31
C LEU A 25 13.23 7.27 9.77
N VAL A 26 13.04 6.00 10.14
CA VAL A 26 11.78 5.49 10.68
C VAL A 26 11.44 6.18 12.01
N GLU A 27 12.41 6.28 12.93
CA GLU A 27 12.21 7.00 14.20
C GLU A 27 11.89 8.48 13.97
N HIS A 28 12.61 9.14 13.06
CA HIS A 28 12.33 10.51 12.68
C HIS A 28 10.92 10.64 12.13
N ALA A 29 10.45 9.70 11.29
CA ALA A 29 9.11 9.72 10.71
C ALA A 29 7.97 9.61 11.75
N TYR A 30 8.23 9.10 12.95
CA TYR A 30 7.21 9.03 14.02
C TYR A 30 7.13 10.28 14.92
N ARG A 31 8.14 11.17 14.89
CA ARG A 31 8.24 12.31 15.82
C ARG A 31 8.19 13.66 15.08
N GLY A 32 7.38 14.61 15.54
CA GLY A 32 7.31 15.96 14.98
C GLY A 32 5.89 16.44 14.75
N ASP A 33 5.73 17.45 13.88
CA ASP A 33 4.42 18.00 13.51
C ASP A 33 3.57 16.96 12.75
N PRO A 34 2.39 16.55 13.27
CA PRO A 34 1.52 15.58 12.61
C PRO A 34 1.09 15.96 11.18
N ASN A 35 1.04 17.25 10.85
CA ASN A 35 0.59 17.72 9.54
C ASN A 35 1.73 17.88 8.53
N GLU A 36 2.97 17.65 8.93
CA GLU A 36 4.12 17.69 8.05
C GLU A 36 4.01 16.61 6.97
N ILE A 37 4.23 16.98 5.71
CA ILE A 37 4.20 16.04 4.59
C ILE A 37 5.57 15.41 4.41
N LEU A 38 5.65 14.10 4.66
CA LEU A 38 6.90 13.33 4.62
C LEU A 38 7.14 12.65 3.27
N ALA A 39 6.08 12.37 2.51
CA ALA A 39 6.19 11.85 1.15
C ALA A 39 5.15 12.49 0.22
N ARG A 40 5.57 12.77 -1.02
CA ARG A 40 4.70 13.27 -2.09
C ARG A 40 4.95 12.46 -3.36
N LYS A 41 3.96 11.69 -3.80
CA LYS A 41 4.06 10.89 -5.04
C LYS A 41 2.66 10.47 -5.51
N PHE A 42 2.50 10.18 -6.81
CA PHE A 42 1.23 9.71 -7.39
C PHE A 42 0.05 10.66 -7.20
N ASN A 43 0.32 11.97 -7.02
CA ASN A 43 -0.66 12.97 -6.61
C ASN A 43 -1.31 12.68 -5.24
N LEU A 44 -0.62 11.91 -4.40
CA LEU A 44 -0.93 11.67 -3.00
C LEU A 44 0.14 12.34 -2.12
N ASN A 45 -0.31 12.85 -0.99
CA ASN A 45 0.55 13.37 0.06
C ASN A 45 0.39 12.48 1.28
N VAL A 46 1.50 12.01 1.83
CA VAL A 46 1.51 11.24 3.08
C VAL A 46 2.08 12.14 4.16
N SER A 47 1.25 12.48 5.12
CA SER A 47 1.62 13.24 6.30
C SER A 47 2.25 12.36 7.37
N ARG A 48 2.85 12.99 8.36
CA ARG A 48 3.35 12.32 9.56
C ARG A 48 2.26 11.56 10.31
N ARG A 49 1.06 12.16 10.44
CA ARG A 49 -0.09 11.50 11.04
C ARG A 49 -0.46 10.20 10.31
N ASP A 50 -0.38 10.21 8.98
CA ASP A 50 -0.66 9.02 8.18
C ASP A 50 0.36 7.92 8.49
N LEU A 51 1.66 8.25 8.52
CA LEU A 51 2.70 7.27 8.88
C LEU A 51 2.60 6.77 10.32
N GLN A 52 2.10 7.57 11.27
CA GLN A 52 1.86 7.12 12.64
C GLN A 52 0.85 5.96 12.73
N THR A 53 0.00 5.77 11.72
CA THR A 53 -0.89 4.60 11.64
C THR A 53 -0.15 3.28 11.42
N LEU A 54 1.11 3.31 10.96
CA LEU A 54 1.97 2.12 10.84
C LEU A 54 2.61 1.70 12.18
N ALA A 55 2.52 2.53 13.22
CA ALA A 55 3.18 2.25 14.49
C ALA A 55 2.43 1.18 15.31
N GLY A 56 3.18 0.21 15.86
CA GLY A 56 2.65 -0.77 16.80
C GLY A 56 1.52 -1.62 16.21
N LEU A 57 0.34 -1.54 16.81
CA LEU A 57 -0.87 -2.27 16.42
C LEU A 57 -1.99 -1.33 15.96
N ASN A 58 -1.62 -0.15 15.47
CA ASN A 58 -2.57 0.82 14.96
C ASN A 58 -3.23 0.32 13.67
N TRP A 59 -4.45 0.79 13.43
CA TRP A 59 -5.14 0.54 12.18
C TRP A 59 -4.62 1.50 11.11
N LEU A 60 -4.25 0.96 9.96
CA LEU A 60 -3.82 1.75 8.82
C LEU A 60 -4.97 2.61 8.31
N ASN A 61 -4.65 3.84 7.92
CA ASN A 61 -5.59 4.66 7.18
C ASN A 61 -5.54 4.37 5.68
N ASP A 62 -6.52 4.91 4.99
CA ASP A 62 -6.65 4.84 3.54
C ASP A 62 -5.47 5.47 2.81
N GLU A 63 -4.87 6.53 3.33
CA GLU A 63 -3.78 7.23 2.63
C GLU A 63 -2.51 6.40 2.57
N VAL A 64 -2.17 5.69 3.66
CA VAL A 64 -1.07 4.72 3.66
C VAL A 64 -1.35 3.56 2.70
N ILE A 65 -2.56 3.00 2.73
CA ILE A 65 -2.94 1.89 1.85
C ILE A 65 -2.88 2.31 0.38
N ASN A 66 -3.52 3.43 0.03
CA ASN A 66 -3.55 3.97 -1.33
C ASN A 66 -2.14 4.29 -1.83
N PHE A 67 -1.28 4.85 -0.98
CA PHE A 67 0.10 5.14 -1.34
C PHE A 67 0.89 3.85 -1.62
N TYR A 68 0.77 2.84 -0.75
CA TYR A 68 1.46 1.56 -0.92
C TYR A 68 0.99 0.80 -2.17
N MET A 69 -0.32 0.80 -2.44
CA MET A 69 -0.85 0.21 -3.67
C MET A 69 -0.26 0.85 -4.93
N ASN A 70 -0.07 2.18 -4.94
CA ASN A 70 0.61 2.86 -6.04
C ASN A 70 2.10 2.51 -6.15
N LEU A 71 2.80 2.23 -5.04
CA LEU A 71 4.16 1.71 -5.09
C LEU A 71 4.21 0.33 -5.77
N ILE A 72 3.22 -0.54 -5.53
CA ILE A 72 3.11 -1.83 -6.22
C ILE A 72 2.88 -1.64 -7.72
N ILE A 73 1.97 -0.73 -8.11
CA ILE A 73 1.73 -0.40 -9.53
C ILE A 73 3.01 0.11 -10.19
N GLU A 74 3.74 1.00 -9.53
CA GLU A 74 5.01 1.52 -10.03
C GLU A 74 6.07 0.41 -10.17
N ARG A 75 6.20 -0.48 -9.19
CA ARG A 75 7.06 -1.66 -9.28
C ARG A 75 6.71 -2.55 -10.47
N GLY A 76 5.41 -2.70 -10.77
CA GLY A 76 4.92 -3.48 -11.93
C GLY A 76 5.24 -2.86 -13.30
N LYS A 77 5.86 -1.68 -13.36
CA LYS A 77 6.41 -1.11 -14.61
C LYS A 77 7.76 -1.71 -14.99
N ASP A 78 8.48 -2.25 -14.02
CA ASP A 78 9.70 -3.03 -14.25
C ASP A 78 9.31 -4.39 -14.86
N SER A 79 9.96 -4.76 -15.97
CA SER A 79 9.70 -6.01 -16.70
C SER A 79 9.95 -7.27 -15.87
N LYS A 80 10.68 -7.16 -14.76
CA LYS A 80 10.87 -8.25 -13.79
C LYS A 80 9.59 -8.66 -13.09
N TRP A 81 8.60 -7.76 -12.99
CA TRP A 81 7.39 -7.97 -12.20
C TRP A 81 6.12 -7.95 -13.08
N PRO A 82 5.04 -8.65 -12.67
CA PRO A 82 3.80 -8.59 -13.42
C PRO A 82 3.17 -7.19 -13.36
N LYS A 83 2.62 -6.76 -14.51
CA LYS A 83 1.83 -5.52 -14.58
C LYS A 83 0.65 -5.62 -13.61
N SER A 84 0.54 -4.62 -12.74
CA SER A 84 -0.45 -4.60 -11.67
C SER A 84 -1.22 -3.29 -11.73
N TYR A 85 -2.52 -3.35 -11.42
CA TYR A 85 -3.36 -2.17 -11.24
C TYR A 85 -4.16 -2.35 -9.96
N ALA A 86 -4.20 -1.30 -9.14
CA ALA A 86 -4.96 -1.28 -7.89
C ALA A 86 -5.87 -0.04 -7.90
N PHE A 87 -7.14 -0.26 -7.57
CA PHE A 87 -8.07 0.83 -7.34
C PHE A 87 -7.85 1.43 -5.94
N ASN A 88 -8.33 2.66 -5.73
CA ASN A 88 -8.32 3.27 -4.41
C ASN A 88 -9.23 2.51 -3.42
N THR A 89 -9.01 2.74 -2.14
CA THR A 89 -9.78 2.13 -1.03
C THR A 89 -11.30 2.40 -1.10
N PHE A 90 -11.72 3.46 -1.79
CA PHE A 90 -13.12 3.83 -1.96
C PHE A 90 -13.83 3.13 -3.14
N PHE A 91 -13.10 2.46 -4.02
CA PHE A 91 -13.66 1.90 -5.25
C PHE A 91 -14.72 0.85 -4.96
N TYR A 92 -14.40 -0.11 -4.10
CA TYR A 92 -15.29 -1.23 -3.83
C TYR A 92 -16.56 -0.79 -3.07
N THR A 93 -16.41 0.07 -2.06
CA THR A 93 -17.55 0.60 -1.30
C THR A 93 -18.48 1.41 -2.20
N LYS A 94 -17.93 2.20 -3.12
CA LYS A 94 -18.70 2.95 -4.11
C LYS A 94 -19.37 2.05 -5.14
N LEU A 95 -18.70 0.99 -5.60
CA LEU A 95 -19.27 0.00 -6.50
C LEU A 95 -20.54 -0.64 -5.91
N LEU A 96 -20.44 -1.08 -4.65
CA LEU A 96 -21.56 -1.72 -3.96
C LEU A 96 -22.74 -0.75 -3.73
N LYS A 97 -22.44 0.49 -3.35
CA LYS A 97 -23.47 1.47 -2.99
C LYS A 97 -24.18 2.08 -4.20
N ASP A 98 -23.42 2.51 -5.19
CA ASP A 98 -23.91 3.36 -6.29
C ASP A 98 -23.94 2.62 -7.64
N GLY A 99 -23.49 1.36 -7.67
CA GLY A 99 -23.41 0.54 -8.86
C GLY A 99 -22.28 0.93 -9.83
N PRO A 100 -22.06 0.13 -10.89
CA PRO A 100 -20.93 0.30 -11.81
C PRO A 100 -20.92 1.64 -12.58
N GLN A 101 -22.08 2.24 -12.82
CA GLN A 101 -22.20 3.49 -13.59
C GLN A 101 -21.51 4.66 -12.87
N SER A 102 -21.48 4.64 -11.54
CA SER A 102 -20.85 5.69 -10.71
C SER A 102 -19.32 5.73 -10.85
N LEU A 103 -18.71 4.65 -11.36
CA LEU A 103 -17.26 4.46 -11.44
C LEU A 103 -16.68 4.70 -12.84
N ARG A 104 -17.53 4.98 -13.85
CA ARG A 104 -17.08 5.20 -15.25
C ARG A 104 -16.00 6.28 -15.39
N ARG A 105 -16.00 7.28 -14.52
CA ARG A 105 -14.98 8.34 -14.52
C ARG A 105 -13.66 7.86 -13.91
N TRP A 106 -13.70 6.97 -12.94
CA TRP A 106 -12.52 6.46 -12.23
C TRP A 106 -11.74 5.46 -13.09
N THR A 107 -12.42 4.76 -14.00
CA THR A 107 -11.81 3.78 -14.92
C THR A 107 -11.43 4.34 -16.28
N LYS A 108 -11.63 5.65 -16.55
CA LYS A 108 -11.48 6.22 -17.90
C LYS A 108 -10.04 6.17 -18.46
N ARG A 109 -9.04 6.04 -17.59
CA ARG A 109 -7.61 6.05 -17.93
C ARG A 109 -6.87 4.81 -17.43
N VAL A 110 -7.63 3.75 -17.14
CA VAL A 110 -7.12 2.43 -16.76
C VAL A 110 -6.94 1.60 -18.01
#